data_AF-A0A143Z9L3-F1
#
_entry.id   AF-A0A143Z9L3-F1
#
_cell.length_a   1.000
_cell.length_b   1.000
_cell.length_c   1.000
_cell.angle_alpha   90.00
_cell.angle_beta   90.00
_cell.angle_gamma   90.00
#
_symmetry.space_group_name_H-M   'P 1'
#
loop_
_entity.id
_entity.type
_entity.pdbx_description
1 polymer ?
#
loop_
_entity_poly.entity_id
_entity_poly.type
_entity_poly.pdbx_seq_one_letter_code
_entity_poly.pdbx_strand_id
1 'polypeptide(L)' 'MAEHHTGPSETGAPMDYPEHEKTYLHFLSAAKFLTIFCVALLIAMAAAFFTSAGWFTGFVLFVLLNVAGVVLLR' A
#
# COMPACT_ATOMS: atom_id res chain seq x y z
N MET A 1 27.97 30.46 12.63
CA MET A 1 28.95 29.63 11.90
C MET A 1 29.96 29.13 12.93
N ALA A 2 29.62 28.01 13.55
CA ALA A 2 30.35 27.25 14.57
C ALA A 2 29.44 26.01 14.78
N GLU A 3 29.88 24.75 14.71
CA GLU A 3 31.07 24.11 15.25
C GLU A 3 31.56 23.06 14.24
N HIS A 4 32.82 23.11 13.80
CA HIS A 4 33.41 22.00 13.03
C HIS A 4 33.73 20.88 14.04
N HIS A 5 32.86 19.88 14.14
CA HIS A 5 33.12 18.68 14.93
C HIS A 5 34.25 17.88 14.24
N THR A 6 35.47 17.97 14.77
CA THR A 6 36.66 17.22 14.31
C THR A 6 36.89 15.95 15.13
N GLY A 7 35.84 15.39 15.72
CA GLY A 7 35.88 14.05 16.33
C GLY A 7 36.01 12.96 15.24
N PRO A 8 36.45 11.74 15.60
CA PRO A 8 36.39 10.60 14.69
C PRO A 8 35.00 10.54 14.06
N SER A 9 34.87 10.32 12.74
CA SER A 9 33.55 10.20 12.15
C SER A 9 32.84 9.07 12.88
N GLU A 10 31.82 9.42 13.66
CA GLU A 10 30.94 8.50 14.37
C GLU A 10 30.13 7.74 13.31
N THR A 11 30.79 6.86 12.52
CA THR A 11 30.15 6.08 11.45
C THR A 11 29.18 5.03 12.01
N GLY A 12 29.01 5.00 13.33
CA GLY A 12 28.22 4.01 14.05
C GLY A 12 28.79 2.61 13.89
N ALA A 13 28.24 1.67 14.66
CA ALA A 13 28.35 0.26 14.32
C ALA A 13 27.61 -0.02 13.01
N PRO A 14 28.00 -1.04 12.22
CA PRO A 14 27.25 -1.43 11.03
C PRO A 14 25.80 -1.74 11.40
N MET A 15 24.85 -1.10 10.71
CA MET A 15 23.41 -1.28 10.94
C MET A 15 22.97 -2.68 10.46
N ASP A 16 22.14 -3.35 11.25
CA ASP A 16 21.52 -4.63 10.90
C ASP A 16 20.32 -4.42 9.97
N TYR A 17 20.56 -4.39 8.66
CA TYR A 17 19.54 -4.16 7.63
C TYR A 17 18.46 -5.25 7.41
N PRO A 18 18.72 -6.55 7.62
CA PRO A 18 17.76 -7.63 7.37
C PRO A 18 16.33 -7.39 7.87
N GLU A 19 16.14 -6.99 9.14
CA GLU A 19 14.79 -6.78 9.70
C GLU A 19 14.15 -5.46 9.23
N HIS A 20 14.97 -4.45 8.93
CA HIS A 20 14.50 -3.19 8.34
C HIS A 20 13.92 -3.43 6.95
N GLU A 21 14.65 -4.16 6.10
CA GLU A 21 14.23 -4.47 4.73
C GLU A 21 12.96 -5.32 4.72
N LYS A 22 12.90 -6.36 5.56
CA LYS A 22 11.71 -7.22 5.70
C LYS A 22 10.47 -6.45 6.11
N THR A 23 10.58 -5.55 7.08
CA THR A 23 9.46 -4.70 7.53
C THR A 23 9.02 -3.76 6.42
N TYR A 24 9.97 -3.17 5.69
CA TYR A 24 9.69 -2.29 4.58
C TYR A 24 8.99 -3.01 3.41
N LEU A 25 9.40 -4.24 3.09
CA LEU A 25 8.74 -5.06 2.06
C LEU A 25 7.29 -5.42 2.44
N HIS A 26 7.04 -5.70 3.71
CA HIS A 26 5.68 -5.91 4.21
C HIS A 26 4.85 -4.62 4.12
N PHE A 27 5.41 -3.48 4.49
CA PHE A 27 4.76 -2.18 4.36
C PHE A 27 4.39 -1.89 2.90
N LEU A 28 5.34 -2.05 1.97
CA LEU A 28 5.10 -1.86 0.53
C LEU A 28 3.99 -2.77 0.02
N SER A 29 4.02 -4.05 0.40
CA SER A 29 3.00 -5.02 -0.01
C SER A 29 1.62 -4.64 0.53
N ALA A 30 1.54 -4.29 1.82
CA ALA A 30 0.30 -3.87 2.45
C ALA A 30 -0.25 -2.58 1.84
N ALA A 31 0.59 -1.57 1.64
CA ALA A 31 0.21 -0.29 1.04
C ALA A 31 -0.32 -0.48 -0.39
N LYS A 32 0.34 -1.33 -1.19
CA LYS A 32 -0.09 -1.68 -2.55
C LYS A 32 -1.50 -2.27 -2.54
N PHE A 33 -1.75 -3.31 -1.73
CA PHE A 33 -3.06 -3.98 -1.72
C PHE A 33 -4.16 -3.15 -1.06
N LEU A 34 -3.84 -2.38 -0.01
CA LEU A 34 -4.80 -1.48 0.64
C LEU A 34 -5.27 -0.38 -0.32
N THR A 35 -4.35 0.18 -1.12
CA THR A 35 -4.70 1.23 -2.09
C THR A 35 -5.68 0.71 -3.13
N ILE A 36 -5.46 -0.50 -3.67
CA ILE A 36 -6.40 -1.15 -4.59
C ILE A 36 -7.76 -1.34 -3.93
N PHE A 37 -7.78 -1.85 -2.69
CA PHE A 37 -9.01 -2.11 -1.96
C PHE A 37 -9.85 -0.83 -1.82
N CYS A 38 -9.21 0.29 -1.42
CA CYS A 38 -9.87 1.59 -1.31
C CYS A 38 -10.43 2.07 -2.65
N VAL A 39 -9.64 2.00 -3.73
CA VAL A 39 -10.09 2.41 -5.07
C VAL A 39 -11.24 1.54 -5.57
N ALA A 40 -11.13 0.22 -5.42
CA ALA A 40 -12.17 -0.73 -5.80
C ALA A 40 -13.48 -0.48 -5.04
N LEU A 41 -13.40 -0.18 -3.75
CA LEU A 41 -14.55 0.17 -2.92
C LEU A 41 -15.25 1.43 -3.42
N LEU A 42 -14.48 2.48 -3.74
CA LEU A 42 -15.04 3.73 -4.27
C LEU A 42 -15.73 3.52 -5.63
N ILE A 43 -15.12 2.74 -6.53
CA ILE A 43 -15.72 2.41 -7.84
C ILE A 43 -17.02 1.60 -7.66
N ALA A 44 -17.01 0.61 -6.76
CA ALA A 44 -18.18 -0.21 -6.49
C ALA A 44 -19.33 0.59 -5.86
N MET A 45 -19.02 1.49 -4.93
CA MET A 45 -20.01 2.42 -4.36
C MET A 45 -20.57 3.35 -5.44
N ALA A 46 -19.73 3.85 -6.34
CA ALA A 46 -20.19 4.68 -7.44
C ALA A 46 -21.19 3.93 -8.34
N ALA A 47 -20.89 2.69 -8.70
CA ALA A 47 -21.81 1.84 -9.45
C ALA A 47 -23.10 1.54 -8.68
N ALA A 48 -23.01 1.19 -7.39
CA ALA A 48 -24.16 0.83 -6.57
C ALA A 48 -25.15 1.98 -6.33
N PHE A 49 -24.65 3.21 -6.16
CA PHE A 49 -25.46 4.37 -5.76
C PHE A 49 -25.81 5.32 -6.91
N PHE A 50 -24.95 5.49 -7.91
CA PHE A 50 -25.18 6.43 -9.02
C PHE A 50 -25.73 5.77 -10.29
N THR A 51 -25.96 4.45 -10.29
CA THR A 51 -26.55 3.73 -11.43
C THR A 51 -27.71 2.85 -10.98
N SER A 52 -28.45 2.26 -11.93
CA SER A 52 -29.52 1.30 -11.65
C SER A 52 -29.03 -0.10 -11.26
N ALA A 53 -27.71 -0.31 -11.14
CA ALA A 53 -27.12 -1.61 -10.84
C ALA A 53 -27.48 -2.11 -9.41
N GLY A 54 -27.53 -1.20 -8.44
CA GLY A 54 -27.91 -1.51 -7.05
C GLY A 54 -26.81 -2.22 -6.24
N TRP A 55 -27.13 -2.63 -5.01
CA TRP A 55 -26.14 -3.12 -4.03
C TRP A 55 -25.47 -4.43 -4.45
N PHE A 56 -26.24 -5.41 -4.93
CA PHE A 56 -25.71 -6.75 -5.23
C PHE A 56 -24.68 -6.72 -6.36
N THR A 57 -24.98 -6.00 -7.45
CA THR A 57 -24.03 -5.87 -8.57
C THR A 57 -22.80 -5.05 -8.17
N GLY A 58 -22.96 -4.02 -7.33
CA GLY A 58 -21.84 -3.24 -6.79
C GLY A 58 -20.92 -4.11 -5.93
N PHE A 59 -21.49 -4.99 -5.10
CA PHE A 59 -20.72 -5.96 -4.32
C PHE A 59 -19.98 -6.96 -5.20
N VAL A 60 -20.63 -7.49 -6.25
CA VAL A 60 -19.97 -8.36 -7.22
C VAL A 60 -18.83 -7.63 -7.93
N LEU A 61 -19.06 -6.39 -8.38
CA LEU A 61 -18.03 -5.55 -9.00
C LEU A 61 -16.84 -5.31 -8.07
N PHE A 62 -17.10 -5.02 -6.79
CA PHE A 62 -16.06 -4.85 -5.78
C PHE A 62 -15.16 -6.09 -5.66
N VAL A 63 -15.77 -7.28 -5.58
CA VAL A 63 -15.02 -8.55 -5.50
C VAL A 63 -14.20 -8.77 -6.78
N LEU A 64 -14.79 -8.55 -7.95
CA LEU A 64 -14.10 -8.70 -9.23
C LEU A 64 -12.90 -7.76 -9.36
N LEU A 65 -13.04 -6.50 -8.97
CA LEU A 65 -11.93 -5.53 -9.01
C LEU A 65 -10.80 -5.89 -8.04
N ASN A 66 -11.11 -6.40 -6.84
CA ASN A 66 -10.08 -6.88 -5.91
C ASN A 66 -9.36 -8.11 -6.46
N VAL A 67 -10.08 -9.08 -7.01
CA VAL A 67 -9.47 -10.27 -7.63
C VAL A 67 -8.58 -9.86 -8.81
N ALA A 68 -9.08 -8.98 -9.68
CA ALA A 68 -8.32 -8.46 -10.80
C ALA A 68 -7.05 -7.72 -10.33
N GLY A 69 -7.17 -6.86 -9.31
CA GLY A 69 -6.04 -6.15 -8.73
C GLY A 69 -4.97 -7.08 -8.16
N VAL A 70 -5.36 -8.17 -7.48
CA VAL A 70 -4.43 -9.17 -6.95
C VAL A 70 -3.74 -9.94 -8.08
N VAL A 71 -4.45 -10.28 -9.16
CA VAL A 71 -3.88 -11.01 -10.30
C VAL A 71 -2.92 -10.12 -11.12
N LEU A 72 -3.27 -8.85 -11.33
CA LEU A 72 -2.46 -7.92 -12.14
C LEU A 72 -1.22 -7.40 -11.42
N LEU A 73 -1.24 -7.31 -10.09
CA LEU A 73 -0.15 -6.75 -9.27
C LEU A 73 0.64 -7.82 -8.51
N ARG A 74 0.44 -9.09 -8.88
CA ARG A 74 1.28 -10.22 -8.49
C ARG A 74 2.61 -10.16 -9.24
#